data_AF-A0A949EVR9-F1
#
_entry.id   AF-A0A949EVR9-F1
#
_cell.length_a   1.000
_cell.length_b   1.000
_cell.length_c   1.000
_cell.angle_alpha   90.00
_cell.angle_beta   90.00
_cell.angle_gamma   90.00
#
_symmetry.space_group_name_H-M   'P 1'
#
loop_
_entity.id
_entity.type
_entity.pdbx_description
1 polymer ?
#
loop_
_entity_poly.entity_id
_entity_poly.type
_entity_poly.pdbx_seq_one_letter_code
_entity_poly.pdbx_strand_id
1 'polypeptide(L)'
;MLNKWKKRLSLFWRGWGCSIVIALLIATSFKSAIADWNDVPTGSMKPTILEGDRIFVNKLAYDLKLPYTTWHLASWDDPKRGDVVVFFSPVDGKRLVKRIVGVPGDTIAML
;
A
#
# COMPACT_ATOMS: atom_id res chain seq x y z
N MET A 1 -21.59 -7.14 -38.66
CA MET A 1 -20.30 -7.62 -38.10
C MET A 1 -20.14 -7.41 -36.59
N LEU A 2 -20.74 -6.39 -35.96
CA LEU A 2 -20.64 -6.14 -34.51
C LEU A 2 -21.15 -7.28 -33.60
N ASN A 3 -22.15 -8.06 -34.05
CA ASN A 3 -22.85 -9.01 -33.19
C ASN A 3 -22.04 -10.29 -32.87
N LYS A 4 -21.06 -10.64 -33.72
CA LYS A 4 -20.15 -11.79 -33.48
C LYS A 4 -19.16 -11.50 -32.34
N TRP A 5 -18.74 -10.25 -32.18
CA TRP A 5 -17.80 -9.84 -31.13
C TRP A 5 -18.45 -9.83 -29.75
N LYS A 6 -19.68 -9.30 -29.63
CA LYS A 6 -20.46 -9.38 -28.37
C LYS A 6 -20.70 -10.83 -27.93
N LYS A 7 -20.99 -11.75 -28.87
CA LYS A 7 -21.14 -13.18 -28.57
C LYS A 7 -19.83 -13.85 -28.12
N ARG A 8 -18.68 -13.55 -28.75
CA ARG A 8 -17.37 -14.07 -28.30
C ARG A 8 -17.00 -13.54 -26.92
N LEU A 9 -17.28 -12.26 -26.65
CA LEU A 9 -17.02 -11.64 -25.35
C LEU A 9 -17.89 -12.25 -24.24
N SER A 10 -19.17 -12.52 -24.51
CA SER A 10 -20.07 -13.15 -23.53
C SER A 10 -19.78 -14.64 -23.31
N LEU A 11 -19.31 -15.36 -24.33
CA LEU A 11 -18.81 -16.73 -24.20
C LEU A 11 -17.51 -16.78 -23.38
N PHE A 12 -16.60 -15.82 -23.59
CA PHE A 12 -15.37 -15.68 -22.81
C PHE A 12 -15.67 -15.33 -21.34
N TRP A 13 -16.59 -14.39 -21.09
CA TRP A 13 -17.05 -14.04 -19.74
C TRP A 13 -17.78 -15.19 -19.03
N ARG A 14 -18.56 -16.03 -19.74
CA ARG A 14 -19.23 -17.21 -19.17
C ARG A 14 -18.27 -18.32 -18.71
N GLY A 15 -17.07 -18.39 -19.29
CA GLY A 15 -16.07 -19.41 -18.91
C GLY A 15 -14.99 -18.88 -17.97
N TRP A 16 -14.36 -17.75 -18.34
CA TRP A 16 -13.14 -17.25 -17.71
C TRP A 16 -13.39 -16.08 -16.76
N GLY A 17 -14.61 -15.52 -16.76
CA GLY A 17 -14.96 -14.36 -15.94
C GLY A 17 -14.74 -14.60 -14.44
N CYS A 18 -15.21 -15.73 -13.92
CA CYS A 18 -15.01 -16.08 -12.51
C CYS A 18 -13.53 -16.21 -12.14
N SER A 19 -12.72 -16.85 -12.99
CA SER A 19 -11.29 -17.04 -12.76
C SER A 19 -10.53 -15.71 -12.72
N ILE A 20 -10.85 -14.79 -13.63
CA ILE A 20 -10.24 -13.46 -13.69
C ILE A 20 -10.63 -12.64 -12.45
N VAL A 21 -11.90 -12.69 -12.03
CA VAL A 21 -12.36 -11.97 -10.83
C VAL A 21 -11.67 -12.51 -9.58
N ILE A 22 -11.56 -13.83 -9.43
CA ILE A 22 -10.86 -14.45 -8.29
C ILE A 22 -9.37 -14.08 -8.30
N ALA A 23 -8.71 -14.15 -9.46
CA ALA A 23 -7.30 -13.78 -9.59
C ALA A 23 -7.07 -12.30 -9.24
N LEU A 24 -7.95 -11.41 -9.72
CA LEU A 24 -7.90 -9.99 -9.37
C LEU A 24 -8.07 -9.79 -7.86
N LEU A 25 -9.08 -10.42 -7.26
CA LEU A 25 -9.36 -10.30 -5.83
C LEU A 25 -8.17 -10.77 -4.99
N ILE A 26 -7.55 -11.90 -5.34
CA ILE A 26 -6.35 -12.40 -4.66
C ILE A 26 -5.18 -11.42 -4.85
N ALA A 27 -4.92 -10.96 -6.08
CA ALA A 27 -3.82 -10.05 -6.38
C ALA A 27 -3.95 -8.70 -5.65
N THR A 28 -5.14 -8.11 -5.65
CA THR A 28 -5.39 -6.85 -4.94
C THR A 28 -5.37 -7.03 -3.42
N SER A 29 -5.79 -8.20 -2.92
CA SER A 29 -5.70 -8.50 -1.49
C SER A 29 -4.25 -8.63 -1.04
N PHE A 30 -3.43 -9.33 -1.82
CA PHE A 30 -1.99 -9.45 -1.60
C PHE A 30 -1.33 -8.07 -1.63
N LYS A 31 -1.64 -7.24 -2.63
CA LYS A 31 -1.12 -5.86 -2.72
C LYS A 31 -1.56 -4.99 -1.53
N SER A 32 -2.77 -5.21 -1.04
CA SER A 32 -3.31 -4.45 0.09
C SER A 32 -2.61 -4.82 1.40
N ALA A 33 -2.41 -6.11 1.67
CA ALA A 33 -1.93 -6.61 2.96
C ALA A 33 -0.40 -6.80 3.06
N ILE A 34 0.27 -7.17 1.96
CA ILE A 34 1.65 -7.68 2.01
C ILE A 34 2.66 -6.65 1.53
N ALA A 35 2.54 -6.26 0.26
CA ALA A 35 3.51 -5.38 -0.36
C ALA A 35 2.83 -4.41 -1.32
N ASP A 36 3.24 -3.16 -1.28
CA ASP A 36 2.68 -2.12 -2.12
C ASP A 36 3.78 -1.32 -2.80
N TRP A 37 3.53 -0.98 -4.06
CA TRP A 37 4.38 -0.07 -4.82
C TRP A 37 3.64 1.25 -4.89
N ASN A 38 4.23 2.29 -4.31
CA ASN A 38 3.66 3.63 -4.33
C ASN A 38 4.65 4.63 -4.96
N ASP A 39 4.11 5.53 -5.79
CA ASP A 39 4.85 6.68 -6.29
C ASP A 39 4.90 7.77 -5.20
N VAL A 40 6.03 8.46 -5.07
CA VAL A 40 6.21 9.54 -4.07
C VAL A 40 6.00 10.91 -4.75
N PRO A 41 4.88 11.60 -4.48
CA PRO A 41 4.53 12.82 -5.20
C PRO A 41 5.19 14.08 -4.62
N THR A 42 5.95 13.98 -3.52
CA THR A 42 6.53 15.15 -2.85
C THR A 42 8.02 14.95 -2.54
N GLY A 43 8.82 15.99 -2.76
CA GLY A 43 10.24 16.01 -2.40
C GLY A 43 10.54 16.24 -0.92
N SER A 44 9.64 15.88 0.01
CA SER A 44 9.81 16.19 1.44
C SER A 44 10.86 15.33 2.16
N MET A 45 11.39 14.32 1.47
CA MET A 45 12.38 13.36 1.96
C MET A 45 13.74 13.52 1.23
N LYS A 46 13.98 14.66 0.58
CA LYS A 46 15.28 14.98 -0.02
C LYS A 46 16.39 14.99 1.04
N PRO A 47 17.60 14.47 0.74
CA PRO A 47 18.05 13.91 -0.54
C PRO A 47 17.77 12.40 -0.71
N THR A 48 17.20 11.71 0.28
CA THR A 48 17.04 10.24 0.27
C THR A 48 15.99 9.74 -0.73
N ILE A 49 14.85 10.43 -0.82
CA ILE A 49 13.77 10.09 -1.76
C ILE A 49 13.45 11.33 -2.57
N LEU A 50 13.54 11.20 -3.89
CA LEU A 50 13.25 12.27 -4.83
C LEU A 50 11.78 12.21 -5.28
N GLU A 51 11.30 13.35 -5.75
CA GLU A 51 9.96 13.44 -6.30
C GLU A 51 9.88 12.64 -7.60
N GLY A 52 8.88 11.79 -7.73
CA GLY A 52 8.75 10.84 -8.84
C GLY A 52 9.41 9.48 -8.60
N ASP A 53 10.10 9.29 -7.47
CA ASP A 53 10.61 7.97 -7.10
C ASP A 53 9.50 6.99 -6.76
N ARG A 54 9.81 5.72 -6.99
CA ARG A 54 8.93 4.58 -6.75
C ARG A 54 9.46 3.79 -5.57
N ILE A 55 8.68 3.73 -4.50
CA ILE A 55 9.06 3.03 -3.28
C ILE A 55 8.30 1.71 -3.16
N PHE A 56 9.04 0.69 -2.75
CA PHE A 56 8.49 -0.59 -2.35
C PHE A 56 8.23 -0.56 -0.84
N VAL A 57 6.97 -0.74 -0.46
CA VAL A 57 6.53 -0.70 0.94
C VAL A 57 6.25 -2.12 1.41
N ASN A 58 7.01 -2.58 2.40
CA ASN A 58 6.73 -3.82 3.10
C ASN A 58 5.70 -3.55 4.21
N LYS A 59 4.45 -3.98 4.01
CA LYS A 59 3.39 -3.81 5.02
C LYS A 59 3.47 -4.87 6.13
N LEU A 60 4.08 -6.03 5.84
CA LEU A 60 4.40 -7.06 6.83
C LEU A 60 5.68 -6.77 7.63
N ALA A 61 6.18 -5.53 7.65
CA ALA A 61 7.32 -5.22 8.50
C ALA A 61 6.94 -5.32 9.98
N TYR A 62 5.76 -4.82 10.35
CA TYR A 62 5.34 -4.64 11.74
C TYR A 62 4.05 -5.40 12.08
N ASP A 63 3.13 -5.50 11.12
CA ASP A 63 1.81 -6.04 11.34
C ASP A 63 1.24 -6.79 10.13
N LEU A 64 0.26 -7.65 10.39
CA LEU A 64 -0.58 -8.28 9.37
C LEU A 64 -1.92 -7.56 9.35
N LYS A 65 -2.20 -6.80 8.29
CA LYS A 65 -3.49 -6.14 8.08
C LYS A 65 -4.45 -7.00 7.27
N LEU A 66 -5.74 -6.91 7.60
CA LEU A 66 -6.80 -7.42 6.72
C LEU A 66 -6.81 -6.60 5.41
N PRO A 67 -6.84 -7.26 4.24
CA PRO A 67 -6.99 -6.58 2.97
C PRO A 67 -8.20 -5.62 2.99
N TYR A 68 -8.04 -4.45 2.36
CA TYR A 68 -9.06 -3.41 2.23
C TYR A 68 -9.56 -2.78 3.55
N THR A 69 -8.99 -3.18 4.69
CA THR A 69 -9.44 -2.73 6.02
C THR A 69 -8.24 -2.17 6.79
N THR A 70 -8.50 -1.31 7.78
CA THR A 70 -7.47 -0.83 8.72
C THR A 70 -7.28 -1.76 9.92
N TRP A 71 -7.88 -2.96 9.90
CA TRP A 71 -7.83 -3.90 11.02
C TRP A 71 -6.53 -4.71 11.01
N HIS A 72 -5.89 -4.79 12.17
CA HIS A 72 -4.65 -5.53 12.39
C HIS A 72 -4.98 -6.89 13.01
N LEU A 73 -4.51 -7.98 12.40
CA LEU A 73 -4.71 -9.36 12.87
C LEU A 73 -3.64 -9.80 13.86
N ALA A 74 -2.40 -9.42 13.57
CA ALA A 74 -1.24 -9.73 14.37
C ALA A 74 -0.22 -8.60 14.22
N SER A 75 0.51 -8.33 15.30
CA SER A 75 1.64 -7.41 15.32
C SER A 75 2.80 -8.12 16.00
N TRP A 76 4.01 -7.97 15.48
CA TRP A 76 5.20 -8.66 15.99
C TRP A 76 6.38 -7.73 16.27
N ASP A 77 6.40 -6.53 15.70
CA ASP A 77 7.47 -5.56 15.94
C ASP A 77 6.89 -4.14 15.87
N ASP A 78 7.56 -3.21 16.53
CA ASP A 78 7.19 -1.80 16.55
C ASP A 78 8.15 -0.98 15.66
N PRO A 79 7.68 0.14 15.08
CA PRO A 79 8.53 1.02 14.29
C PRO A 79 9.66 1.62 15.14
N LYS A 80 10.89 1.61 14.60
CA LYS A 80 12.09 2.06 15.30
C LYS A 80 12.56 3.41 14.79
N ARG A 81 13.38 4.09 15.60
CA ARG A 81 14.05 5.33 15.19
C ARG A 81 14.85 5.09 13.90
N GLY A 82 14.72 6.00 12.95
CA GLY A 82 15.40 5.94 11.66
C GLY A 82 14.62 5.23 10.56
N ASP A 83 13.57 4.46 10.89
CA ASP A 83 12.75 3.78 9.89
C ASP A 83 11.98 4.79 9.03
N VAL A 84 11.80 4.46 7.74
CA VAL A 84 10.97 5.23 6.82
C VAL A 84 9.63 4.53 6.72
N VAL A 85 8.58 5.21 7.20
CA VAL A 85 7.23 4.65 7.28
C VAL A 85 6.26 5.43 6.41
N VAL A 86 5.25 4.70 5.94
CA VAL A 86 4.13 5.25 5.18
C VAL A 86 2.88 5.18 6.03
N PHE A 87 2.27 6.33 6.29
CA PHE A 87 1.06 6.42 7.11
C PHE A 87 0.10 7.45 6.55
N PHE A 88 -1.15 7.43 7.01
CA PHE A 88 -2.14 8.43 6.67
C PHE A 88 -2.08 9.59 7.67
N SER A 89 -1.98 10.82 7.16
CA SER A 89 -2.00 12.03 7.98
C SER A 89 -3.29 12.08 8.80
N PRO A 90 -3.22 12.31 10.13
CA PRO A 90 -4.42 12.44 10.96
C PRO A 90 -5.21 13.73 10.65
N VAL A 91 -4.59 14.72 10.00
CA VAL A 91 -5.23 16.00 9.67
C VAL A 91 -5.98 15.94 8.33
N ASP A 92 -5.30 15.46 7.30
CA ASP A 92 -5.80 15.54 5.90
C ASP A 92 -6.17 14.17 5.31
N GLY A 93 -5.87 13.07 6.00
CA GLY A 93 -6.02 11.70 5.45
C GLY A 93 -5.08 11.38 4.28
N LYS A 94 -4.16 12.29 3.92
CA LYS A 94 -3.19 12.07 2.83
C LYS A 94 -2.13 11.06 3.25
N ARG A 95 -1.72 10.21 2.31
CA ARG A 95 -0.61 9.28 2.51
C ARG A 95 0.71 10.04 2.54
N LEU A 96 1.46 9.91 3.62
CA LEU A 96 2.75 10.55 3.84
C LEU A 96 3.85 9.50 3.99
N VAL A 97 5.05 9.85 3.52
CA VAL A 97 6.27 9.07 3.72
C VAL A 97 7.21 9.92 4.57
N LYS A 98 7.55 9.45 5.77
CA LYS A 98 8.42 10.18 6.70
C LYS A 98 9.37 9.23 7.41
N ARG A 99 10.48 9.78 7.89
CA ARG A 99 11.43 9.08 8.77
C ARG A 99 11.03 9.26 10.23
N ILE A 100 11.06 8.18 11.00
CA ILE A 100 10.81 8.20 12.43
C ILE A 100 12.01 8.85 13.13
N VAL A 101 11.75 9.98 13.79
CA VAL A 101 12.77 10.71 14.57
C VAL A 101 12.68 10.34 16.04
N GLY A 102 11.49 10.04 16.57
CA GLY A 102 11.30 9.59 17.95
C GLY A 102 10.17 8.57 18.06
N VAL A 103 10.28 7.76 19.10
CA VAL A 103 9.36 6.71 19.53
C VAL A 103 8.78 7.08 20.91
N PRO A 104 7.74 6.39 21.40
CA PRO A 104 7.14 6.71 22.70
C PRO A 104 8.18 6.74 23.83
N GLY A 105 8.17 7.81 24.62
CA GLY A 105 9.13 8.06 25.71
C GLY A 105 10.25 9.05 25.35
N ASP A 106 10.40 9.40 24.08
CA ASP A 106 11.43 10.35 23.64
C ASP A 106 11.03 11.82 23.84
N THR A 107 11.98 12.63 24.29
CA THR A 107 11.86 14.10 24.26
C THR A 107 12.63 14.63 23.05
N ILE A 108 11.95 15.35 22.16
CA ILE A 108 12.53 15.94 20.96
C ILE A 108 12.57 17.45 21.15
N ALA A 109 13.73 18.06 20.94
CA ALA A 109 13.90 19.51 20.92
C ALA A 109 14.38 19.95 19.53
N MET A 110 13.83 21.06 19.03
CA MET A 110 14.45 21.80 17.94
C MET A 110 15.33 22.87 18.56
N LEU A 111 16.64 22.74 18.36
CA LEU A 111 17.65 23.72 18.75
C LEU A 111 17.92 24.68 17.60
#